data_AF-A0A350XM87-F1
#
_entry.id   AF-A0A350XM87-F1
#
_cell.length_a   1.000
_cell.length_b   1.000
_cell.length_c   1.000
_cell.angle_alpha   90.00
_cell.angle_beta   90.00
_cell.angle_gamma   90.00
#
_symmetry.space_group_name_H-M   'P 1'
#
loop_
_entity.id
_entity.type
_entity.pdbx_description
1 polymer ?
#
loop_
_entity_poly.entity_id
_entity_poly.type
_entity_poly.pdbx_seq_one_letter_code
_entity_poly.pdbx_strand_id
1 'polypeptide(L)' 'MTEQQGSKQESLLKKRREELGLTQRDIAVAIDVSVQTISNWETGRYKEAKLTLAQVKALCKVLKWNVDDLPDDFRAPES' A
#
# COMPACT_ATOMS: atom_id res chain seq x y z
N MET A 1 -28.15 -6.99 -0.37
CA MET A 1 -27.80 -5.55 -0.36
C MET A 1 -26.47 -5.42 0.36
N THR A 2 -25.36 -5.58 -0.35
CA THR A 2 -24.05 -5.14 0.15
C THR A 2 -23.82 -3.78 -0.46
N GLU A 3 -23.73 -2.81 0.45
CA GLU A 3 -23.76 -1.38 0.17
C GLU A 3 -22.64 -0.95 -0.77
N GLN A 4 -22.98 0.06 -1.57
CA GLN A 4 -22.10 0.70 -2.52
C GLN A 4 -20.93 1.38 -1.82
N GLN A 5 -19.74 1.31 -2.39
CA GLN A 5 -18.65 2.21 -1.99
C GLN A 5 -18.05 2.91 -3.21
N GLY A 6 -18.44 4.18 -3.37
CA GLY A 6 -17.53 5.30 -3.60
C GLY A 6 -16.64 5.28 -4.83
N SER A 7 -17.06 6.04 -5.84
CA SER A 7 -16.21 6.55 -6.92
C SER A 7 -15.08 7.43 -6.37
N LYS A 8 -13.87 6.87 -6.17
CA LYS A 8 -12.59 7.58 -6.13
C LYS A 8 -11.46 6.57 -6.37
N GLN A 9 -10.64 6.79 -7.39
CA GLN A 9 -9.50 5.94 -7.75
C GLN A 9 -8.42 6.02 -6.65
N GLU A 10 -8.55 5.25 -5.56
CA GLU A 10 -7.60 5.24 -4.45
C GLU A 10 -6.63 4.06 -4.58
N SER A 11 -5.34 4.29 -4.26
CA SER A 11 -4.30 3.25 -4.31
C SER A 11 -4.68 2.02 -3.49
N LEU A 12 -4.39 0.82 -4.02
CA LEU A 12 -4.62 -0.47 -3.34
C LEU A 12 -3.98 -0.51 -1.95
N LEU A 13 -2.78 0.06 -1.83
CA LEU A 13 -2.06 0.21 -0.57
C LEU A 13 -2.86 1.03 0.46
N LYS A 14 -3.44 2.14 0.03
CA LYS A 14 -4.23 3.02 0.89
C LYS A 14 -5.49 2.32 1.37
N LYS A 15 -6.22 1.68 0.44
CA LYS A 15 -7.43 0.92 0.77
C LYS A 15 -7.13 -0.16 1.81
N ARG A 16 -6.08 -0.95 1.61
CA ARG A 16 -5.70 -2.02 2.54
C ARG A 16 -5.28 -1.50 3.90
N ARG A 17 -4.53 -0.39 3.91
CA ARG A 17 -4.16 0.32 5.14
C ARG A 17 -5.38 0.73 5.94
N GLU A 18 -6.40 1.29 5.29
CA GLU A 18 -7.64 1.74 5.93
C GLU A 18 -8.50 0.56 6.42
N GLU A 19 -8.59 -0.54 5.66
CA GLU A 19 -9.25 -1.78 6.11
C GLU A 19 -8.64 -2.35 7.40
N LEU A 20 -7.33 -2.18 7.58
CA LEU A 20 -6.60 -2.65 8.75
C LEU A 20 -6.50 -1.61 9.88
N GLY A 21 -7.02 -0.39 9.68
CA GLY A 21 -6.91 0.70 10.64
C GLY A 21 -5.48 1.20 10.87
N LEU A 22 -4.58 0.98 9.91
CA LEU A 22 -3.17 1.36 10.00
C LEU A 22 -2.95 2.81 9.55
N THR A 23 -1.91 3.46 10.06
CA THR A 23 -1.44 4.75 9.52
C THR A 23 -0.28 4.54 8.54
N GLN A 24 0.02 5.55 7.72
CA GLN A 24 1.21 5.51 6.85
C GLN A 24 2.49 5.30 7.66
N ARG A 25 2.54 5.84 8.88
CA ARG A 25 3.67 5.68 9.81
C ARG A 25 3.81 4.24 10.27
N ASP A 26 2.72 3.53 10.56
CA ASP A 26 2.78 2.13 10.97
C ASP A 26 3.41 1.26 9.89
N ILE A 27 3.01 1.46 8.63
CA ILE A 27 3.59 0.75 7.48
C ILE A 27 5.07 1.14 7.32
N ALA A 28 5.37 2.44 7.38
CA ALA A 28 6.73 2.96 7.22
C ALA A 28 7.71 2.37 8.26
N VAL A 29 7.29 2.32 9.53
CA VAL A 29 8.08 1.71 10.62
C VAL A 29 8.21 0.20 10.42
N ALA A 30 7.15 -0.48 9.99
CA ALA A 30 7.18 -1.92 9.79
C ALA A 30 8.17 -2.36 8.70
N ILE A 31 8.31 -1.56 7.64
CA ILE A 31 9.18 -1.88 6.49
C ILE A 31 10.47 -1.06 6.46
N ASP A 32 10.78 -0.33 7.53
CA ASP A 32 11.97 0.51 7.68
C ASP A 32 12.16 1.50 6.50
N VAL A 33 11.14 2.31 6.23
CA VAL A 33 11.20 3.40 5.25
C VAL A 33 10.63 4.69 5.84
N SER A 34 10.85 5.80 5.14
CA SER A 34 10.22 7.08 5.50
C SER A 34 8.72 7.07 5.21
N VAL A 35 7.94 7.75 6.06
CA VAL A 35 6.48 7.97 5.82
C VAL A 35 6.22 8.62 4.45
N GLN A 36 7.12 9.50 4.02
CA GLN A 36 7.08 10.11 2.69
C GLN A 36 7.14 9.07 1.56
N THR A 37 7.89 7.98 1.73
CA THR A 37 7.96 6.88 0.76
C THR A 37 6.58 6.22 0.59
N ILE A 38 5.88 5.95 1.69
CA ILE A 38 4.52 5.40 1.67
C ILE A 38 3.56 6.36 0.99
N SER A 39 3.61 7.66 1.34
CA SER A 39 2.80 8.68 0.70
C SER A 39 3.08 8.81 -0.80
N ASN A 40 4.33 8.65 -1.23
CA ASN A 40 4.70 8.70 -2.65
C ASN A 40 4.15 7.48 -3.41
N TRP A 41 4.09 6.30 -2.80
CA TRP A 41 3.47 5.11 -3.38
C TRP A 41 1.96 5.27 -3.51
N GLU A 42 1.29 5.75 -2.46
CA GLU A 42 -0.17 5.98 -2.46
C GLU A 42 -0.62 7.11 -3.41
N THR A 43 0.29 7.99 -3.81
CA THR A 43 0.00 9.08 -4.76
C THR A 43 0.49 8.79 -6.18
N GLY A 44 1.15 7.64 -6.41
CA GLY A 44 1.70 7.27 -7.71
C GLY A 44 2.87 8.15 -8.18
N ARG A 45 3.48 8.95 -7.28
CA ARG A 45 4.64 9.79 -7.62
C ARG A 45 5.92 8.99 -7.82
N TYR A 46 5.97 7.75 -7.31
CA TYR A 46 7.08 6.84 -7.48
C TYR A 46 6.65 5.67 -8.36
N LYS A 47 7.28 5.54 -9.53
CA LYS A 47 6.98 4.49 -10.52
C LYS A 47 7.56 3.12 -10.16
N GLU A 48 8.63 3.10 -9.37
CA GLU A 48 9.36 1.87 -9.03
C GLU A 48 9.69 1.85 -7.54
N ALA A 49 8.89 1.15 -6.75
CA ALA A 49 9.21 0.91 -5.35
C ALA A 49 10.40 -0.06 -5.25
N LYS A 50 11.62 0.47 -5.10
CA LYS A 50 12.80 -0.35 -4.86
C LYS A 50 12.79 -0.87 -3.42
N LEU A 51 12.16 -2.02 -3.23
CA LEU A 51 12.11 -2.72 -1.96
C LEU A 51 13.04 -3.92 -1.98
N THR A 52 13.75 -4.14 -0.87
CA THR A 52 14.46 -5.39 -0.64
C THR A 52 13.48 -6.50 -0.28
N LEU A 53 13.88 -7.77 -0.45
CA LEU A 53 13.04 -8.92 -0.08
C LEU A 53 12.59 -8.89 1.38
N ALA A 54 13.43 -8.37 2.29
CA ALA A 54 13.08 -8.19 3.70
C ALA A 54 11.93 -7.20 3.87
N GLN A 55 11.97 -6.07 3.15
CA GLN A 55 10.93 -5.06 3.17
C GLN A 55 9.64 -5.55 2.54
N VAL A 56 9.71 -6.31 1.45
CA VAL A 56 8.53 -6.97 0.85
C VAL A 56 7.89 -7.94 1.84
N LYS A 57 8.68 -8.77 2.52
CA LYS A 57 8.17 -9.67 3.57
C LYS A 57 7.52 -8.92 4.73
N ALA A 58 8.14 -7.82 5.17
CA ALA A 58 7.58 -6.97 6.22
C ALA A 58 6.27 -6.29 5.78
N LEU A 59 6.21 -5.82 4.53
CA LEU A 59 5.02 -5.22 3.92
C LEU A 59 3.86 -6.22 3.87
N CYS A 60 4.14 -7.40 3.33
CA CYS A 60 3.25 -8.55 3.29
C CYS A 60 2.70 -8.89 4.69
N LYS A 61 3.57 -8.90 5.71
CA LYS A 61 3.19 -9.16 7.11
C LYS A 61 2.30 -8.07 7.71
N VAL A 62 2.62 -6.79 7.52
CA VAL A 62 1.86 -5.68 8.12
C VAL A 62 0.52 -5.48 7.42
N LEU A 63 0.48 -5.61 6.09
CA LEU A 63 -0.74 -5.48 5.28
C LEU A 63 -1.57 -6.77 5.20
N LYS A 64 -1.10 -7.85 5.85
CA LYS A 64 -1.70 -9.18 5.75
C LYS A 64 -2.04 -9.53 4.29
N TRP A 65 -1.09 -9.25 3.41
CA TRP A 65 -1.14 -9.70 2.02
C TRP A 65 -0.40 -11.02 1.91
N ASN A 66 -0.83 -11.86 0.99
CA ASN A 66 0.01 -12.97 0.54
C ASN A 66 0.90 -12.47 -0.61
N VAL A 67 2.04 -13.12 -0.84
CA VAL A 67 2.90 -12.79 -1.99
C VAL A 67 2.16 -12.91 -3.33
N ASP A 68 1.16 -13.79 -3.39
CA ASP A 68 0.31 -14.03 -4.55
C ASP A 68 -0.77 -12.95 -4.75
N ASP A 69 -1.16 -12.26 -3.67
CA ASP A 69 -2.16 -11.18 -3.66
C ASP A 69 -1.49 -9.79 -3.70
N LEU A 70 -0.15 -9.76 -3.74
CA LEU A 70 0.59 -8.52 -3.82
C LEU A 70 0.40 -7.92 -5.22
N PRO A 71 -0.15 -6.69 -5.33
CA PRO A 71 -0.26 -6.06 -6.63
C PRO A 71 1.12 -5.72 -7.18
N ASP A 72 1.31 -5.84 -8.50
CA ASP A 72 2.52 -5.41 -9.20
C ASP A 72 2.76 -3.89 -9.04
N ASP A 73 1.71 -3.11 -8.78
CA ASP A 73 1.76 -1.67 -8.61
C ASP A 73 0.91 -1.17 -7.43
N PHE A 74 1.48 -0.29 -6.60
CA PHE A 74 0.74 0.37 -5.51
C PHE A 74 0.04 1.65 -5.95
N ARG A 75 0.19 2.03 -7.22
CA ARG A 75 -0.38 3.23 -7.82
C ARG A 75 -1.87 3.04 -8.13
N ALA A 76 -2.67 4.11 -8.00
CA ALA A 76 -4.03 4.13 -8.54
C ALA A 76 -3.98 4.08 -10.09
N PRO A 77 -4.77 3.23 -10.76
CA PRO A 77 -4.74 3.13 -12.22
C PRO A 77 -4.96 4.51 -12.83
N GLU A 78 -4.09 4.90 -13.77
CA GLU A 78 -4.28 6.12 -14.54
C GLU A 78 -5.58 5.98 -15.35
N SER A 79 -6.54 6.89 -15.12
CA SER A 79 -7.74 7.03 -15.92
C SER A 79 -7.42 7.32 -17.39
#